data_AF-A0A8T4MPU7-F1
#
_entry.id   AF-A0A8T4MPU7-F1
#
_cell.length_a   1.000
_cell.length_b   1.000
_cell.length_c   1.000
_cell.angle_alpha   90.00
_cell.angle_beta   90.00
_cell.angle_gamma   90.00
#
_symmetry.space_group_name_H-M   'P 1'
#
loop_
_entity.id
_entity.type
_entity.pdbx_description
1 polymer ?
#
loop_
_entity_poly.entity_id
_entity_poly.type
_entity_poly.pdbx_seq_one_letter_code
_entity_poly.pdbx_strand_id
1 'polypeptide(L)'
;MVGISLVVILILVITGIVVISMSHLKHKFFIFFLILIALFLYSTMILVTKQNSLDFSSPKGVFNAIKVYTGWLVNGYHNMKDITGKAIKMDWASTNKTQNEK
;
A
#
# COMPACT_ATOMS: atom_id res chain seq x y z
N MET A 1 19.61 10.26 -0.53
CA MET A 1 18.29 9.57 -0.41
C MET A 1 17.09 10.51 -0.30
N VAL A 2 17.17 11.65 0.40
CA VAL A 2 16.05 12.62 0.51
C VAL A 2 15.73 13.30 -0.84
N GLY A 3 16.75 13.65 -1.63
CA GLY A 3 16.56 14.33 -2.92
C GLY A 3 15.79 13.53 -3.97
N ILE A 4 16.12 12.25 -4.17
CA ILE A 4 15.38 11.36 -5.09
C ILE A 4 13.94 11.16 -4.64
N SER A 5 13.69 11.11 -3.32
CA SER A 5 12.34 10.96 -2.77
C SER A 5 11.45 12.16 -3.07
N LEU A 6 12.00 13.36 -2.99
CA LEU A 6 11.28 14.58 -3.35
C LEU A 6 10.98 14.65 -4.84
N VAL A 7 11.91 14.23 -5.71
CA VAL A 7 11.70 14.23 -7.17
C VAL A 7 10.58 13.28 -7.59
N VAL A 8 10.51 12.06 -7.01
CA VAL A 8 9.44 11.10 -7.30
C VAL A 8 8.08 11.63 -6.84
N ILE A 9 8.02 12.22 -5.65
CA ILE A 9 6.80 12.86 -5.12
C ILE A 9 6.38 14.03 -6.02
N LEU A 10 7.33 14.86 -6.45
CA LEU A 10 7.06 16.02 -7.30
C LEU A 10 6.51 15.59 -8.67
N ILE A 11 7.08 14.56 -9.29
CA ILE A 11 6.59 14.01 -10.55
C ILE A 11 5.16 13.47 -10.37
N LEU A 12 4.89 12.71 -9.31
CA LEU A 12 3.54 12.20 -9.02
C LEU A 12 2.52 13.33 -8.81
N VAL A 13 2.90 14.41 -8.13
CA VAL A 13 2.06 15.59 -7.92
C VAL A 13 1.80 16.33 -9.23
N ILE A 14 2.82 16.54 -10.06
CA ILE A 14 2.67 17.19 -11.38
C ILE A 14 1.76 16.37 -12.28
N THR A 15 1.96 15.06 -12.36
CA THR A 15 1.08 14.15 -13.12
C THR A 15 -0.34 14.21 -12.57
N GLY A 16 -0.53 14.25 -11.25
CA GLY A 16 -1.85 14.43 -10.64
C GLY A 16 -2.55 15.71 -11.08
N ILE A 17 -1.86 16.85 -11.03
CA ILE A 17 -2.40 18.16 -11.40
C ILE A 17 -2.78 18.20 -12.89
N VAL A 18 -1.91 17.72 -13.79
CA VAL A 18 -2.15 17.72 -15.24
C VAL A 18 -3.41 16.92 -15.59
N VAL A 19 -3.62 15.77 -14.94
CA VAL A 19 -4.74 14.90 -15.31
C VAL A 19 -6.05 15.26 -14.57
N ILE A 20 -6.00 15.93 -13.41
CA ILE A 20 -7.18 16.55 -12.77
C ILE A 20 -7.81 17.63 -13.67
N SER A 21 -7.00 18.28 -14.51
CA SER A 21 -7.45 19.26 -15.51
C SER A 21 -8.32 18.64 -16.62
N MET A 22 -8.33 17.31 -16.79
CA MET A 22 -9.25 16.62 -17.71
C MET A 22 -10.66 16.48 -17.10
N SER A 23 -11.69 16.87 -17.87
CA SER A 23 -13.04 17.19 -17.39
C SER A 23 -13.92 16.02 -16.94
N HIS A 24 -13.47 14.77 -17.08
CA HIS A 24 -14.31 13.59 -16.81
C HIS A 24 -14.12 13.04 -15.38
N LEU A 25 -15.15 13.17 -14.54
CA LEU A 25 -15.15 12.79 -13.10
C LEU A 25 -14.73 11.34 -12.82
N LYS A 26 -15.06 10.38 -13.70
CA LYS A 26 -14.68 8.96 -13.54
C LYS A 26 -13.16 8.76 -13.58
N HIS A 27 -12.46 9.53 -14.41
CA HIS A 27 -11.00 9.47 -14.47
C HIS A 27 -10.38 10.08 -13.22
N LYS A 28 -10.96 11.16 -12.66
CA LYS A 28 -10.43 11.84 -11.48
C LYS A 28 -10.31 10.94 -10.25
N PHE A 29 -11.32 10.11 -9.96
CA PHE A 29 -11.24 9.14 -8.84
C PHE A 29 -10.19 8.06 -9.09
N PHE A 30 -10.18 7.48 -10.31
CA PHE A 30 -9.22 6.44 -10.66
C PHE A 30 -7.78 6.94 -10.56
N ILE A 31 -7.50 8.17 -11.00
CA ILE A 31 -6.18 8.79 -10.91
C ILE A 31 -5.78 9.06 -9.47
N PHE A 32 -6.69 9.63 -8.66
CA PHE A 32 -6.43 9.83 -7.23
C PHE A 32 -6.07 8.51 -6.55
N PHE A 33 -6.82 7.45 -6.84
CA PHE A 33 -6.54 6.10 -6.35
C PHE A 33 -5.18 5.58 -6.84
N LEU A 34 -4.81 5.83 -8.10
CA LEU A 34 -3.54 5.43 -8.69
C LEU A 34 -2.34 6.16 -8.05
N ILE A 35 -2.49 7.46 -7.74
CA ILE A 35 -1.49 8.24 -6.99
C ILE A 35 -1.34 7.67 -5.58
N LEU A 36 -2.45 7.37 -4.91
CA LEU A 36 -2.43 6.79 -3.57
C LEU A 36 -1.71 5.42 -3.56
N ILE A 37 -2.01 4.56 -4.53
CA ILE A 37 -1.30 3.29 -4.74
C ILE A 37 0.18 3.53 -5.00
N ALA A 38 0.54 4.47 -5.88
CA ALA A 38 1.94 4.75 -6.19
C ALA A 38 2.73 5.22 -4.96
N LEU A 39 2.15 6.14 -4.18
CA LEU A 39 2.73 6.63 -2.92
C LEU A 39 2.85 5.51 -1.89
N PHE A 40 1.83 4.66 -1.77
CA PHE A 40 1.84 3.50 -0.89
C PHE A 40 2.96 2.52 -1.27
N LEU A 41 3.06 2.15 -2.55
CA LEU A 41 4.08 1.25 -3.05
C LEU A 41 5.49 1.83 -2.85
N TYR A 42 5.69 3.10 -3.18
CA TYR A 42 6.98 3.77 -2.98
C TYR A 42 7.40 3.79 -1.50
N SER A 43 6.49 4.22 -0.62
CA SER A 43 6.78 4.35 0.82
C SER A 43 7.07 3.00 1.47
N THR A 44 6.29 1.97 1.11
CA THR A 44 6.52 0.60 1.60
C THR A 44 7.79 -0.01 1.04
N MET A 45 8.14 0.25 -0.23
CA MET A 45 9.40 -0.20 -0.81
C MET A 45 10.59 0.36 -0.03
N ILE A 46 10.56 1.65 0.33
CA ILE A 46 11.61 2.25 1.18
C ILE A 46 11.67 1.56 2.54
N LEU A 47 10.54 1.34 3.19
CA LEU A 47 10.48 0.72 4.51
C LEU A 47 11.03 -0.71 4.49
N VAL A 48 10.54 -1.54 3.57
CA VAL A 48 10.96 -2.94 3.40
C VAL A 48 12.45 -3.02 3.05
N THR A 49 12.91 -2.17 2.14
CA THR A 49 14.33 -2.10 1.75
C THR A 49 15.21 -1.77 2.96
N LYS A 50 14.85 -0.74 3.74
CA LYS A 50 15.63 -0.32 4.91
C LYS A 50 15.67 -1.39 5.98
N GLN A 51 14.53 -2.04 6.25
CA GLN A 51 14.42 -3.09 7.27
C GLN A 51 15.20 -4.36 6.90
N ASN A 52 15.32 -4.66 5.61
CA ASN A 52 16.02 -5.85 5.11
C ASN A 52 17.43 -5.55 4.57
N SER A 53 17.94 -4.33 4.79
CA SER A 53 19.28 -3.87 4.35
C SER A 53 19.60 -4.24 2.90
N LEU A 54 18.63 -4.06 2.00
CA LEU A 54 18.75 -4.48 0.61
C LEU A 54 19.66 -3.53 -0.18
N ASP A 55 20.57 -4.09 -0.96
CA ASP A 55 21.46 -3.37 -1.87
C ASP A 55 20.95 -3.45 -3.31
N PHE A 56 20.95 -2.32 -4.02
CA PHE A 56 20.57 -2.22 -5.44
C PHE A 56 21.77 -2.01 -6.36
N SER A 57 22.99 -1.98 -5.82
CA SER A 57 24.22 -1.70 -6.59
C SER A 57 24.63 -2.87 -7.49
N SER A 58 23.98 -4.03 -7.36
CA SER A 58 24.23 -5.20 -8.20
C SER A 58 22.94 -5.79 -8.78
N PRO A 59 22.99 -6.44 -9.95
CA PRO A 59 21.84 -7.14 -10.52
C PRO A 59 21.24 -8.18 -9.56
N LYS A 60 22.10 -8.91 -8.82
CA LYS A 60 21.67 -9.89 -7.81
C LYS A 60 20.93 -9.21 -6.64
N GLY A 61 21.40 -8.05 -6.22
CA GLY A 61 20.75 -7.23 -5.20
C GLY A 61 19.35 -6.76 -5.63
N VAL A 62 19.21 -6.31 -6.89
CA VAL A 62 17.91 -5.94 -7.48
C VAL A 62 16.93 -7.13 -7.49
N PHE A 63 17.37 -8.30 -7.96
CA PHE A 63 16.52 -9.50 -7.93
C PHE A 63 16.10 -9.90 -6.52
N ASN A 64 17.02 -9.81 -5.55
CA ASN A 64 16.70 -10.08 -4.16
C ASN A 64 15.67 -9.08 -3.60
N ALA A 65 15.83 -7.79 -3.90
CA ALA A 65 14.90 -6.77 -3.48
C ALA A 65 13.49 -6.97 -4.07
N ILE A 66 13.39 -7.34 -5.35
CA ILE A 66 12.12 -7.69 -5.99
C ILE A 66 11.47 -8.89 -5.28
N LYS A 67 12.24 -9.95 -5.01
CA LYS A 67 11.73 -11.15 -4.32
C LYS A 67 11.21 -10.83 -2.92
N VAL A 68 11.97 -10.05 -2.16
CA VAL A 68 11.58 -9.65 -0.80
C VAL A 68 10.34 -8.76 -0.82
N TYR A 69 10.30 -7.76 -1.69
CA TYR A 69 9.19 -6.83 -1.76
C TYR A 69 7.90 -7.49 -2.26
N THR A 70 7.98 -8.35 -3.28
CA THR A 70 6.83 -9.13 -3.76
C THR A 70 6.33 -10.11 -2.70
N GLY A 71 7.23 -10.78 -1.97
CA GLY A 71 6.86 -11.61 -0.82
C GLY A 71 6.14 -10.83 0.29
N TRP A 72 6.61 -9.60 0.57
CA TRP A 72 5.96 -8.70 1.53
C TRP A 72 4.53 -8.31 1.08
N LEU A 73 4.34 -8.00 -0.21
CA LEU A 73 3.02 -7.70 -0.78
C LEU A 73 2.05 -8.89 -0.69
N VAL A 74 2.51 -10.10 -1.02
CA VAL A 74 1.70 -11.32 -0.94
C VAL A 74 1.27 -11.61 0.49
N ASN A 75 2.19 -11.50 1.45
CA ASN A 75 1.86 -11.66 2.87
C ASN A 75 0.89 -10.57 3.35
N GLY A 76 1.08 -9.32 2.92
CA GLY A 76 0.16 -8.22 3.19
C GLY A 76 -1.26 -8.50 2.67
N TYR A 77 -1.38 -9.01 1.44
CA TYR A 77 -2.65 -9.42 0.86
C TYR A 77 -3.31 -10.56 1.64
N HIS A 78 -2.57 -11.60 2.04
CA HIS A 78 -3.10 -12.69 2.86
C HIS A 78 -3.61 -12.19 4.22
N ASN A 79 -2.84 -11.33 4.90
CA ASN A 79 -3.26 -10.73 6.17
C ASN A 79 -4.55 -9.90 6.00
N MET A 80 -4.62 -9.08 4.94
CA MET A 80 -5.81 -8.29 4.65
C MET A 80 -7.03 -9.17 4.36
N LYS A 81 -6.85 -10.24 3.56
CA LYS A 81 -7.89 -11.24 3.27
C LYS A 81 -8.37 -11.92 4.55
N ASP A 82 -7.46 -12.29 5.45
CA ASP A 82 -7.81 -12.95 6.70
C ASP A 82 -8.55 -12.00 7.65
N ILE A 83 -8.10 -10.76 7.79
CA ILE A 83 -8.75 -9.75 8.63
C ILE A 83 -10.16 -9.46 8.09
N THR A 84 -10.28 -9.19 6.79
CA THR A 84 -11.58 -8.90 6.16
C THR A 84 -12.51 -10.11 6.21
N GLY A 85 -12.00 -11.31 5.95
CA GLY A 85 -12.75 -12.57 6.06
C GLY A 85 -13.24 -12.85 7.48
N LYS A 86 -12.44 -12.54 8.51
CA LYS A 86 -12.85 -12.62 9.92
C LYS A 86 -13.88 -11.55 10.26
N ALA A 87 -13.69 -10.32 9.79
CA ALA A 87 -14.62 -9.21 10.02
C ALA A 87 -16.01 -9.48 9.45
N ILE A 88 -16.11 -10.05 8.24
CA ILE A 88 -17.41 -10.41 7.64
C ILE A 88 -18.14 -11.49 8.45
N LYS A 89 -17.40 -12.42 9.08
CA LYS A 89 -17.95 -13.49 9.91
C LYS A 89 -18.29 -13.07 11.34
N MET A 90 -17.97 -11.84 11.72
CA MET A 90 -18.28 -11.33 13.05
C MET A 90 -19.79 -11.14 13.19
N ASP A 91 -20.37 -11.58 14.31
CA ASP A 91 -21.75 -11.24 14.66
C ASP A 91 -21.78 -9.80 15.16
N TRP A 92 -22.00 -8.86 14.24
CA TRP A 92 -22.06 -7.44 14.53
C TRP A 92 -23.29 -7.03 15.36
N ALA A 93 -24.31 -7.89 15.44
CA ALA A 93 -25.56 -7.65 16.18
C ALA A 93 -25.56 -8.31 17.56
N SER A 94 -24.54 -9.10 17.89
CA SER A 94 -24.33 -9.69 19.21
C SER A 94 -24.21 -8.59 20.27
N THR A 95 -25.31 -8.30 20.95
CA THR A 95 -25.27 -7.68 22.27
C THR A 95 -24.86 -8.76 23.24
N ASN A 96 -23.66 -8.64 23.83
CA ASN A 96 -23.21 -9.50 24.93
C ASN A 96 -24.26 -9.45 26.04
N LYS A 97 -25.17 -10.43 26.06
CA LYS A 97 -25.96 -10.72 27.26
C LYS A 97 -24.97 -11.38 28.21
N THR A 98 -24.29 -10.57 29.00
CA THR A 98 -23.55 -11.05 30.17
C THR A 98 -24.56 -11.85 30.98
N GLN A 99 -24.43 -13.17 30.90
CA GLN A 99 -25.31 -14.11 31.57
C GLN A 99 -24.99 -13.98 33.06
N ASN A 100 -25.69 -13.06 33.73
CA ASN A 100 -25.75 -13.04 35.18
C ASN A 100 -26.56 -14.27 35.58
N GLU A 101 -25.86 -15.39 35.75
CA GLU A 101 -26.37 -16.57 36.41
C GLU A 101 -26.71 -16.19 37.85
N LYS A 102 -28.01 -16.28 38.17
CA LYS A 102 -28.51 -16.27 39.55
C LYS A 102 -28.43 -17.67 40.13
#